data_AF-A0A7X3NVI2-F1
#
_entry.id   AF-A0A7X3NVI2-F1
#
_cell.length_a   1.000
_cell.length_b   1.000
_cell.length_c   1.000
_cell.angle_alpha   90.00
_cell.angle_beta   90.00
_cell.angle_gamma   90.00
#
_symmetry.space_group_name_H-M   'P 1'
#
loop_
_entity.id
_entity.type
_entity.pdbx_description
1 polymer ?
#
loop_
_entity_poly.entity_id
_entity_poly.type
_entity_poly.pdbx_seq_one_letter_code
_entity_poly.pdbx_strand_id
1 'polypeptide(L)'
;MVRQLACIEVLMHGETPRRKVIYQALKHNPDFFNAVFTDLLDKPKDEAVLREALEQVDTYLEDNLQMLFKPLLDFLEASGEERTITDIYTHFGSRGLAFELACEWLAQKGIIEQFSAPIRLTKDSRTSVEEPAYYYDANNPFLFDM
;
A
#
# COMPACT_ATOMS: atom_id res chain seq x y z
N MET A 1 -2.27 10.40 8.91
CA MET A 1 -3.18 9.40 8.32
C MET A 1 -4.17 10.05 7.35
N VAL A 2 -5.18 10.79 7.84
CA VAL A 2 -6.22 11.40 6.97
C VAL A 2 -5.65 12.31 5.87
N ARG A 3 -4.59 13.08 6.17
CA ARG A 3 -3.93 13.92 5.15
C ARG A 3 -3.37 13.09 3.99
N GLN A 4 -2.80 11.93 4.25
CA GLN A 4 -2.25 11.04 3.21
C GLN A 4 -3.38 10.47 2.35
N LEU A 5 -4.49 10.02 2.96
CA LEU A 5 -5.69 9.59 2.25
C LEU A 5 -6.24 10.70 1.35
N ALA A 6 -6.30 11.93 1.86
CA ALA A 6 -6.72 13.09 1.06
C ALA A 6 -5.74 13.39 -0.09
N CYS A 7 -4.44 13.23 0.11
CA CYS A 7 -3.48 13.36 -0.99
C CYS A 7 -3.71 12.32 -2.08
N ILE A 8 -3.96 11.06 -1.67
CA ILE A 8 -4.27 9.96 -2.60
C ILE A 8 -5.51 10.32 -3.41
N GLU A 9 -6.64 10.61 -2.75
CA GLU A 9 -7.92 10.95 -3.41
C GLU A 9 -7.76 12.08 -4.44
N VAL A 10 -7.05 13.14 -4.06
CA VAL A 10 -6.82 14.31 -4.93
C VAL A 10 -5.93 13.96 -6.13
N LEU A 11 -4.89 13.15 -5.92
CA LEU A 11 -4.03 12.69 -7.01
C LEU A 11 -4.77 11.76 -7.98
N MET A 12 -5.63 10.88 -7.47
CA MET A 12 -6.47 10.00 -8.27
C MET A 12 -7.43 10.78 -9.18
N HIS A 13 -7.87 11.95 -8.73
CA HIS A 13 -8.70 12.89 -9.49
C HIS A 13 -7.88 13.82 -10.41
N GLY A 14 -6.58 13.58 -10.58
CA GLY A 14 -5.72 14.36 -11.47
C GLY A 14 -5.41 15.78 -10.96
N GLU A 15 -5.68 16.06 -9.68
CA GLU A 15 -5.40 17.34 -9.05
C GLU A 15 -4.08 17.33 -8.27
N THR A 16 -3.45 18.50 -8.14
CA THR A 16 -2.28 18.66 -7.26
C THR A 16 -2.71 18.90 -5.82
N PRO A 17 -2.26 18.11 -4.83
CA PRO A 17 -2.52 18.35 -3.41
C PRO A 17 -2.00 19.71 -2.95
N ARG A 18 -2.89 20.54 -2.39
CA ARG A 18 -2.55 21.87 -1.85
C ARG A 18 -2.54 21.88 -0.32
N ARG A 19 -2.26 23.05 0.27
CA ARG A 19 -2.21 23.23 1.73
C ARG A 19 -3.48 22.73 2.46
N LYS A 20 -4.64 22.87 1.83
CA LYS A 20 -5.95 22.45 2.34
C LYS A 20 -6.47 21.18 1.65
N VAL A 21 -5.62 20.16 1.52
CA VAL A 21 -5.89 18.93 0.75
C VAL A 21 -7.17 18.19 1.19
N ILE A 22 -7.49 18.18 2.49
CA ILE A 22 -8.71 17.52 3.00
C ILE A 22 -9.98 18.14 2.38
N TYR A 23 -10.01 19.46 2.20
CA TYR A 23 -11.13 20.15 1.55
C TYR A 23 -11.17 19.96 0.04
N GLN A 24 -10.06 19.57 -0.59
CA GLN A 24 -10.08 19.12 -1.99
C GLN A 24 -10.68 17.72 -2.06
N ALA A 25 -10.21 16.81 -1.20
CA ALA A 25 -10.69 15.44 -1.14
C ALA A 25 -12.19 15.34 -0.78
N LEU A 26 -12.69 16.18 0.14
CA LEU A 26 -14.11 16.30 0.46
C LEU A 26 -15.00 16.67 -0.74
N LYS A 27 -14.46 17.33 -1.77
CA LYS A 27 -15.25 17.63 -2.99
C LYS A 27 -15.41 16.41 -3.90
N HIS A 28 -14.45 15.48 -3.84
CA HIS A 28 -14.41 14.29 -4.66
C HIS A 28 -15.10 13.11 -3.99
N ASN A 29 -14.86 12.93 -2.69
CA ASN A 29 -15.39 11.82 -1.91
C ASN A 29 -15.92 12.29 -0.53
N PRO A 30 -17.03 13.06 -0.51
CA PRO A 30 -17.54 13.66 0.72
C PRO A 30 -17.91 12.63 1.78
N ASP A 31 -18.51 11.51 1.39
CA ASP A 31 -19.03 10.51 2.33
C ASP A 31 -17.90 9.88 3.15
N PHE A 32 -16.84 9.40 2.48
CA PHE A 32 -15.67 8.83 3.15
C PHE A 32 -14.98 9.87 4.06
N PHE A 33 -14.66 11.05 3.53
CA PHE A 33 -13.92 12.06 4.30
C PHE A 33 -14.76 12.67 5.44
N ASN A 34 -16.09 12.68 5.36
CA ASN A 34 -16.91 13.03 6.51
C ASN A 34 -16.80 11.98 7.60
N ALA A 35 -16.93 10.69 7.27
CA ALA A 35 -16.84 9.61 8.24
C ALA A 35 -15.46 9.54 8.94
N VAL A 36 -14.36 9.64 8.19
CA VAL A 36 -13.00 9.47 8.74
C VAL A 36 -12.35 10.75 9.27
N PHE A 37 -13.01 11.91 9.15
CA PHE A 37 -12.47 13.19 9.61
C PHE A 37 -13.50 14.06 10.33
N THR A 38 -14.54 14.52 9.64
CA THR A 38 -15.51 15.47 10.20
C THR A 38 -16.26 14.87 11.39
N ASP A 39 -16.80 13.67 11.21
CA ASP A 39 -17.59 12.97 12.21
C ASP A 39 -16.75 12.60 13.44
N LEU A 40 -15.48 12.24 13.26
CA LEU A 40 -14.56 11.97 14.36
C LEU A 40 -14.24 13.22 15.19
N LEU A 41 -14.27 14.41 14.59
CA LEU A 41 -14.07 15.67 15.30
C LEU A 41 -15.29 16.00 16.16
N ASP A 42 -16.48 15.86 15.59
CA ASP A 42 -17.74 16.36 16.16
C ASP A 42 -18.43 15.37 17.11
N LYS A 43 -18.21 14.05 16.94
CA LYS A 43 -18.84 13.00 17.76
C LYS A 43 -17.98 12.56 18.95
N PRO A 44 -18.59 11.96 20.00
CA PRO A 44 -17.87 11.25 21.05
C PRO A 44 -16.98 10.17 20.46
N LYS A 45 -15.73 10.09 20.94
CA LYS A 45 -14.71 9.16 20.45
C LYS A 45 -14.76 7.88 21.28
N ASP A 46 -15.83 7.12 21.11
CA ASP A 46 -15.92 5.79 21.69
C ASP A 46 -15.25 4.74 20.79
N GLU A 47 -15.09 3.53 21.33
CA GLU A 47 -14.43 2.43 20.61
C GLU A 47 -15.15 2.05 19.31
N ALA A 48 -16.49 2.10 19.31
CA ALA A 48 -17.28 1.70 18.15
C ALA A 48 -17.08 2.67 16.98
N VAL A 49 -17.12 3.97 17.25
CA VAL A 49 -16.88 5.01 16.24
C VAL A 49 -15.46 4.93 15.68
N LEU A 50 -14.45 4.66 16.52
CA LEU A 50 -13.08 4.50 16.05
C LEU A 50 -12.89 3.25 15.20
N ARG A 51 -13.53 2.14 15.58
CA ARG A 51 -13.50 0.88 14.82
C ARG A 51 -14.11 1.06 13.43
N GLU A 52 -15.30 1.64 13.36
CA GLU A 52 -15.99 1.90 12.09
C GLU A 52 -15.14 2.79 11.17
N ALA A 53 -14.51 3.84 11.71
CA ALA A 53 -13.65 4.70 10.91
C ALA A 53 -12.40 3.96 10.37
N LEU A 54 -11.82 3.05 11.15
CA LEU A 54 -10.68 2.23 10.69
C LEU A 54 -11.11 1.23 9.62
N GLU A 55 -12.26 0.57 9.79
CA GLU A 55 -12.82 -0.34 8.79
C GLU A 55 -13.07 0.39 7.45
N GLN A 56 -13.61 1.60 7.48
CA GLN A 56 -13.77 2.40 6.26
C GLN A 56 -12.44 2.76 5.60
N VAL A 57 -11.40 3.05 6.39
CA VAL A 57 -10.05 3.31 5.83
C VAL A 57 -9.49 2.05 5.17
N ASP A 58 -9.64 0.89 5.79
CA ASP A 58 -9.18 -0.38 5.23
C ASP A 58 -9.90 -0.69 3.92
N THR A 59 -11.23 -0.62 3.89
CA THR A 59 -12.02 -0.81 2.66
C THR A 59 -11.62 0.18 1.56
N TYR A 60 -11.43 1.46 1.90
CA TYR A 60 -10.97 2.44 0.92
C TYR A 60 -9.61 2.08 0.30
N LEU A 61 -8.67 1.58 1.09
CA LEU A 61 -7.35 1.18 0.58
C LEU A 61 -7.43 -0.09 -0.28
N GLU A 62 -8.28 -1.05 0.09
CA GLU A 62 -8.53 -2.28 -0.65
C GLU A 62 -9.18 -2.01 -2.01
N ASP A 63 -10.25 -1.20 -2.04
CA ASP A 63 -10.97 -0.85 -3.27
C ASP A 63 -10.06 -0.17 -4.31
N ASN A 64 -9.03 0.53 -3.83
CA ASN A 64 -8.09 1.29 -4.68
C ASN A 64 -6.73 0.58 -4.86
N LEU A 65 -6.54 -0.59 -4.25
CA LEU A 65 -5.25 -1.26 -4.13
C LEU A 65 -4.53 -1.40 -5.47
N GLN A 66 -5.23 -1.92 -6.48
CA GLN A 66 -4.66 -2.18 -7.81
C GLN A 66 -4.03 -0.94 -8.43
N MET A 67 -4.67 0.22 -8.25
CA MET A 67 -4.16 1.48 -8.79
C MET A 67 -3.05 2.06 -7.91
N LEU A 68 -3.18 2.01 -6.59
CA LEU A 68 -2.19 2.55 -5.65
C LEU A 68 -0.85 1.82 -5.74
N PHE A 69 -0.90 0.50 -5.90
CA PHE A 69 0.28 -0.36 -5.96
C PHE A 69 0.70 -0.72 -7.38
N LYS A 70 0.03 -0.19 -8.41
CA LYS A 70 0.33 -0.48 -9.81
C LYS A 70 1.84 -0.45 -10.14
N PRO A 71 2.63 0.57 -9.75
CA PRO A 71 4.06 0.58 -10.07
C PRO A 71 4.82 -0.61 -9.48
N LEU A 72 4.47 -1.02 -8.26
CA LEU A 72 5.09 -2.17 -7.59
C LEU A 72 4.64 -3.49 -8.24
N LEU A 73 3.34 -3.63 -8.50
CA LEU A 73 2.77 -4.82 -9.14
C LEU A 73 3.32 -5.01 -10.56
N ASP A 74 3.36 -3.95 -11.37
CA ASP A 74 3.94 -3.97 -12.72
C ASP A 74 5.43 -4.39 -12.68
N PHE A 75 6.19 -3.96 -11.66
CA PHE A 75 7.59 -4.36 -11.49
C PHE A 75 7.74 -5.86 -11.16
N LEU A 76 6.90 -6.38 -10.26
CA LEU A 76 6.91 -7.79 -9.87
C LEU A 76 6.40 -8.70 -11.00
N GLU A 77 5.41 -8.26 -11.77
CA GLU A 77 4.92 -9.02 -12.92
C GLU A 77 5.97 -9.07 -14.03
N ALA A 78 6.62 -7.94 -14.32
CA ALA A 78 7.63 -7.84 -15.36
C ALA A 78 8.90 -8.67 -15.09
N SER A 79 9.18 -9.03 -13.83
CA SER A 79 10.31 -9.91 -13.52
C SER A 79 10.08 -11.37 -13.93
N GLY A 80 8.83 -11.83 -13.90
CA GLY A 80 8.48 -13.24 -14.14
C GLY A 80 9.03 -14.24 -13.10
N GLU A 81 9.67 -13.73 -12.05
CA GLU A 81 10.30 -14.45 -10.93
C GLU A 81 10.18 -13.59 -9.66
N GLU A 82 10.39 -14.19 -8.50
CA GLU A 82 10.37 -13.47 -7.23
C GLU A 82 11.45 -12.39 -7.15
N ARG A 83 11.12 -11.28 -6.49
CA ARG A 83 12.05 -10.16 -6.25
C ARG A 83 12.23 -9.93 -4.76
N THR A 84 13.49 -9.84 -4.36
CA THR A 84 13.84 -9.55 -2.97
C THR A 84 13.47 -8.10 -2.61
N ILE A 85 13.30 -7.81 -1.33
CA ILE A 85 13.11 -6.41 -0.92
C ILE A 85 14.33 -5.55 -1.31
N THR A 86 15.54 -6.11 -1.31
CA THR A 86 16.73 -5.44 -1.84
C THR A 86 16.58 -5.07 -3.33
N ASP A 87 16.03 -5.95 -4.16
CA ASP A 87 15.78 -5.66 -5.58
C ASP A 87 14.78 -4.52 -5.75
N ILE A 88 13.70 -4.53 -4.95
CA ILE A 88 12.66 -3.48 -4.95
C ILE A 88 13.28 -2.13 -4.59
N TYR A 89 14.06 -2.06 -3.51
CA TYR A 89 14.76 -0.82 -3.12
C TYR A 89 15.80 -0.37 -4.14
N THR A 90 16.46 -1.30 -4.81
CA THR A 90 17.40 -0.99 -5.87
C THR A 90 16.71 -0.37 -7.07
N HIS A 91 15.49 -0.83 -7.41
CA HIS A 91 14.70 -0.32 -8.52
C HIS A 91 14.06 1.05 -8.22
N PHE A 92 13.33 1.17 -7.10
CA PHE A 92 12.55 2.37 -6.78
C PHE A 92 13.32 3.42 -5.96
N GLY A 93 14.46 3.04 -5.38
CA GLY A 93 15.24 3.86 -4.47
C GLY A 93 14.76 3.82 -3.01
N SER A 94 15.66 4.16 -2.08
CA SER A 94 15.47 3.98 -0.63
C SER A 94 14.98 5.21 0.14
N ARG A 95 14.56 6.28 -0.55
CA ARG A 95 14.24 7.55 0.14
C ARG A 95 12.81 7.59 0.66
N GLY A 96 12.61 7.06 1.86
CA GLY A 96 11.41 7.27 2.68
C GLY A 96 10.18 6.46 2.26
N LEU A 97 10.39 5.43 1.43
CA LEU A 97 9.37 4.45 1.07
C LEU A 97 9.55 3.25 1.99
N ALA A 98 8.47 2.77 2.59
CA ALA A 98 8.46 1.59 3.46
C ALA A 98 7.96 0.39 2.66
N PHE A 99 8.75 -0.07 1.68
CA PHE A 99 8.33 -1.13 0.77
C PHE A 99 8.11 -2.46 1.49
N GLU A 100 8.82 -2.73 2.60
CA GLU A 100 8.60 -3.91 3.45
C GLU A 100 7.14 -3.95 3.91
N LEU A 101 6.66 -2.86 4.51
CA LEU A 101 5.30 -2.78 5.06
C LEU A 101 4.24 -2.87 3.96
N ALA A 102 4.51 -2.27 2.79
CA ALA A 102 3.64 -2.38 1.64
C ALA A 102 3.53 -3.82 1.15
N CYS A 103 4.65 -4.51 0.98
CA CYS A 103 4.67 -5.89 0.50
C CYS A 103 4.08 -6.85 1.54
N GLU A 104 4.39 -6.68 2.82
CA GLU A 104 3.79 -7.46 3.90
C GLU A 104 2.27 -7.30 3.94
N TRP A 105 1.76 -6.07 3.80
CA TRP A 105 0.32 -5.83 3.76
C TRP A 105 -0.33 -6.47 2.53
N LEU A 106 0.27 -6.33 1.34
CA LEU A 106 -0.21 -6.96 0.12
C LEU A 106 -0.21 -8.50 0.21
N ALA A 107 0.80 -9.09 0.85
CA ALA A 107 0.87 -10.53 1.07
C ALA A 107 -0.20 -11.01 2.05
N GLN A 108 -0.45 -10.25 3.14
CA GLN A 108 -1.55 -10.53 4.07
C GLN A 108 -2.93 -10.44 3.40
N LYS A 109 -3.08 -9.57 2.39
CA LYS A 109 -4.29 -9.47 1.56
C LYS A 109 -4.36 -10.52 0.45
N GLY A 110 -3.38 -11.42 0.35
CA GLY A 110 -3.35 -12.47 -0.67
C GLY A 110 -3.11 -11.94 -2.10
N ILE A 111 -2.67 -10.69 -2.25
CA ILE A 111 -2.45 -10.08 -3.57
C ILE A 111 -1.10 -10.46 -4.17
N ILE A 112 -0.08 -10.67 -3.34
CA ILE A 112 1.25 -11.12 -3.75
C ILE A 112 1.66 -12.31 -2.89
N GLU A 113 2.53 -13.16 -3.42
CA GLU A 113 3.10 -14.27 -2.68
C GLU A 113 4.40 -13.84 -2.00
N GLN A 114 4.61 -14.31 -0.77
CA GLN A 114 5.83 -14.05 0.01
C GLN A 114 6.68 -15.31 0.13
N PHE A 115 7.96 -15.18 -0.19
CA PHE A 115 8.99 -16.21 -0.15
C PHE A 115 10.20 -15.75 0.67
N SER A 116 11.14 -16.67 0.85
CA SER A 116 12.48 -16.40 1.37
C SER A 116 13.49 -16.68 0.28
N ALA A 117 14.38 -15.72 0.00
CA ALA A 117 15.43 -15.87 -0.99
C ALA A 117 16.80 -15.50 -0.42
N PRO A 118 17.87 -16.22 -0.80
CA PRO A 118 19.22 -15.97 -0.29
C PRO A 118 19.85 -14.76 -0.96
N ILE A 119 20.28 -13.78 -0.17
CA ILE A 119 21.04 -12.60 -0.61
C ILE A 119 22.47 -12.61 -0.04
N ARG A 120 23.37 -11.89 -0.70
CA ARG A 120 24.72 -11.60 -0.19
C ARG A 120 24.78 -10.13 0.27
N LEU A 121 25.12 -9.91 1.54
CA LEU A 121 25.23 -8.56 2.12
C LEU A 121 26.29 -7.69 1.43
N THR A 122 27.35 -8.33 0.94
CA THR A 122 28.40 -7.68 0.15
C THR A 122 28.85 -8.60 -0.98
N LYS A 123 29.51 -8.03 -2.00
CA LYS A 123 30.07 -8.80 -3.12
C LYS A 123 31.05 -9.90 -2.65
N ASP A 124 31.80 -9.63 -1.59
CA ASP A 124 32.82 -10.55 -1.04
C ASP A 124 32.28 -11.51 0.02
N SER A 125 30.98 -11.42 0.35
CA SER A 125 30.36 -12.29 1.35
C SER A 125 30.41 -13.75 0.91
N ARG A 126 30.97 -14.61 1.77
CA ARG A 126 31.06 -16.06 1.54
C ARG A 126 29.81 -16.84 1.95
N THR A 127 28.94 -16.19 2.71
CA THR A 127 27.68 -16.73 3.22
C THR A 127 26.52 -15.88 2.71
N SER A 128 25.41 -16.52 2.40
CA SER A 128 24.14 -15.85 2.14
C SER A 128 23.33 -15.71 3.42
N VAL A 129 22.45 -14.72 3.44
CA VAL A 129 21.38 -14.59 4.44
C VAL A 129 20.04 -14.61 3.71
N GLU A 130 19.01 -15.09 4.37
CA GLU A 130 17.66 -15.11 3.83
C GLU A 130 17.00 -13.73 3.98
N GLU A 131 16.29 -13.31 2.93
CA GLU A 131 15.54 -12.06 2.89
C GLU A 131 14.13 -12.31 2.29
N PRO A 132 13.10 -11.54 2.69
CA PRO A 132 11.80 -11.62 2.04
C PRO A 132 11.89 -11.33 0.54
N ALA A 133 11.26 -12.20 -0.24
CA ALA A 133 11.06 -12.03 -1.66
C ALA A 133 9.57 -12.12 -2.00
N TYR A 134 9.16 -11.41 -3.05
CA TYR A 134 7.76 -11.28 -3.41
C TYR A 134 7.54 -11.60 -4.88
N TYR A 135 6.43 -12.24 -5.18
CA TYR A 135 6.02 -12.58 -6.55
C TYR A 135 4.58 -12.14 -6.78
N TYR A 136 4.31 -11.69 -8.01
CA TYR A 136 2.99 -11.30 -8.45
C TYR A 136 2.75 -11.81 -9.87
N ASP A 137 1.61 -12.45 -10.08
CA ASP A 137 1.08 -12.81 -11.39
C ASP A 137 -0.41 -12.46 -11.42
N ALA A 138 -0.77 -11.51 -12.29
CA ALA A 138 -2.15 -11.05 -12.43
C ALA A 138 -3.12 -12.15 -12.89
N ASN A 139 -2.61 -13.24 -13.48
CA ASN A 139 -3.39 -14.38 -13.94
C ASN A 139 -3.37 -15.56 -12.96
N ASN A 140 -2.74 -15.41 -11.80
CA ASN A 140 -2.66 -16.49 -10.83
C ASN A 140 -4.06 -16.78 -10.28
N PRO A 141 -4.64 -17.97 -10.56
CA PRO A 141 -5.99 -18.30 -10.18
C PRO A 141 -6.16 -18.47 -8.66
N PHE A 142 -5.06 -18.49 -7.89
CA PHE A 142 -5.06 -18.69 -6.45
C PHE A 142 -4.98 -17.37 -5.64
N LEU A 143 -4.85 -16.20 -6.28
CA LEU A 143 -4.77 -14.89 -5.60
C LEU A 143 -6.13 -14.23 -5.34
N PHE A 144 -7.22 -14.75 -5.90
CA PHE A 144 -8.57 -14.16 -5.77
C PHE A 144 -9.58 -15.03 -4.97
N ASP A 145 -9.13 -16.20 -4.48
CA ASP A 145 -10.01 -17.23 -3.88
C ASP A 145 -9.85 -17.35 -2.34
N MET A 146 -9.36 -16.33 -1.63
CA MET A 146 -9.28 -16.30 -0.16
C MET A 146 -10.00 -15.12 0.47
#